data_AF-A0AAQ4F4K4-F1
#
_entry.id   AF-A0AAQ4F4K4-F1
#
_cell.length_a   1.000
_cell.length_b   1.000
_cell.length_c   1.000
_cell.angle_alpha   90.00
_cell.angle_beta   90.00
_cell.angle_gamma   90.00
#
_symmetry.space_group_name_H-M   'P 1'
#
loop_
_entity.id
_entity.type
_entity.pdbx_description
1 polymer ?
#
loop_
_entity_poly.entity_id
_entity_poly.type
_entity_poly.pdbx_seq_one_letter_code
_entity_poly.pdbx_strand_id
1 'polypeptide(L)'
;MLSSILPRMPKEESLIPGWFDSVEMLFHSFSVPESVPSITLIPYLTERMRSMAMQNGTEELIEYKKLKEVILRELRLSPAEYKRMFDTAKKGPQESWRQFGYRLRSYCSYYISSRKVTEMEELMELVVVDKLKEVLPNDALRQIALQENKSWLKLDGLTEIVEAVESSWVEPSGANIPRVGMISGE
;
A
#
# COMPACT_ATOMS: atom_id res chain seq x y z
N MET A 1 31.52 -3.25 -13.99
CA MET A 1 31.66 -2.28 -12.87
C MET A 1 30.38 -2.10 -12.07
N LEU A 2 29.18 -2.00 -12.67
CA LEU A 2 27.91 -1.94 -11.90
C LEU A 2 27.60 -3.22 -11.10
N SER A 3 28.18 -4.35 -11.50
CA SER A 3 27.79 -5.67 -10.98
C SER A 3 28.23 -5.99 -9.55
N SER A 4 29.24 -5.28 -9.03
CA SER A 4 29.74 -5.50 -7.67
C SER A 4 29.03 -4.64 -6.62
N ILE A 5 28.11 -3.76 -7.02
CA ILE A 5 27.54 -2.73 -6.15
C ILE A 5 26.02 -2.90 -5.99
N LEU A 6 25.33 -3.50 -6.98
CA LEU A 6 23.89 -3.68 -6.90
C LEU A 6 23.52 -4.81 -5.91
N PRO A 7 22.60 -4.53 -4.95
CA PRO A 7 22.13 -5.55 -4.03
C PRO A 7 21.32 -6.62 -4.78
N ARG A 8 21.34 -7.86 -4.29
CA ARG A 8 20.41 -8.90 -4.76
C ARG A 8 18.99 -8.54 -4.36
N MET A 9 18.03 -8.85 -5.24
CA MET A 9 16.61 -8.69 -4.93
C MET A 9 16.25 -9.54 -3.71
N PRO A 10 15.55 -8.97 -2.72
CA PRO A 10 15.08 -9.73 -1.58
C PRO A 10 14.06 -10.80 -2.01
N LYS A 11 14.02 -11.91 -1.28
CA LYS A 11 13.02 -12.97 -1.49
C LYS A 11 11.63 -12.55 -0.99
N GLU A 12 11.59 -11.69 0.03
CA GLU A 12 10.35 -11.15 0.56
C GLU A 12 9.80 -10.08 -0.38
N GLU A 13 8.61 -10.34 -0.95
CA GLU A 13 7.99 -9.50 -1.97
C GLU A 13 7.67 -8.08 -1.47
N SER A 14 7.32 -7.94 -0.19
CA SER A 14 7.10 -6.64 0.46
C SER A 14 8.35 -5.75 0.45
N LEU A 15 9.55 -6.32 0.35
CA LEU A 15 10.81 -5.57 0.35
C LEU A 15 11.27 -5.18 -1.06
N ILE A 16 10.67 -5.76 -2.11
CA ILE A 16 11.06 -5.52 -3.50
C ILE A 16 10.87 -4.05 -3.92
N PRO A 17 9.79 -3.33 -3.52
CA PRO A 17 9.68 -1.91 -3.81
C PRO A 17 10.86 -1.09 -3.26
N GLY A 18 11.28 -1.36 -2.01
CA GLY A 18 12.43 -0.68 -1.40
C GLY A 18 13.79 -1.09 -2.02
N TRP A 19 13.86 -2.30 -2.59
CA TRP A 19 15.01 -2.72 -3.39
C TRP A 19 15.14 -1.91 -4.68
N PHE A 20 14.04 -1.67 -5.40
CA PHE A 20 14.06 -0.79 -6.58
C PHE A 20 14.52 0.63 -6.24
N ASP A 21 14.08 1.18 -5.11
CA ASP A 21 14.52 2.51 -4.65
C ASP A 21 16.04 2.54 -4.41
N SER A 22 16.57 1.47 -3.83
CA SER A 22 18.01 1.33 -3.60
C SER A 22 18.79 1.23 -4.91
N VAL A 23 18.27 0.51 -5.90
CA VAL A 23 18.85 0.42 -7.25
C VAL A 23 18.87 1.81 -7.92
N GLU A 24 17.75 2.53 -7.89
CA GLU A 24 17.63 3.86 -8.51
C GLU A 24 18.54 4.90 -7.88
N MET A 25 18.65 4.86 -6.55
CA MET A 25 19.60 5.67 -5.81
C MET A 25 21.04 5.40 -6.24
N LEU A 26 21.44 4.13 -6.43
CA LEU A 26 22.77 3.80 -6.92
C LEU A 26 22.95 4.27 -8.36
N PHE A 27 21.97 4.05 -9.24
CA PHE A 27 22.01 4.53 -10.62
C PHE A 27 22.22 6.05 -10.69
N HIS A 28 21.48 6.80 -9.87
CA HIS A 28 21.67 8.24 -9.76
C HIS A 28 23.07 8.60 -9.26
N SER A 29 23.54 7.93 -8.21
CA SER A 29 24.85 8.20 -7.59
C SER A 29 26.02 7.94 -8.55
N PHE A 30 25.88 6.97 -9.45
CA PHE A 30 26.90 6.63 -10.45
C PHE A 30 26.65 7.27 -11.83
N SER A 31 25.71 8.21 -11.93
CA SER A 31 25.34 8.89 -13.18
C SER A 31 25.04 7.91 -14.33
N VAL A 32 24.35 6.82 -13.98
CA VAL A 32 23.96 5.80 -14.94
C VAL A 32 22.85 6.39 -15.84
N PRO A 33 22.95 6.27 -17.18
CA PRO A 33 21.93 6.80 -18.09
C PRO A 33 20.53 6.22 -17.84
N GLU A 34 19.47 6.99 -18.08
CA GLU A 34 18.09 6.48 -17.97
C GLU A 34 17.77 5.37 -18.99
N SER A 35 18.52 5.31 -20.09
CA SER A 35 18.39 4.31 -21.15
C SER A 35 19.06 2.97 -20.83
N VAL A 36 19.35 2.69 -19.55
CA VAL A 36 19.96 1.42 -19.13
C VAL A 36 19.11 0.24 -19.59
N PRO A 37 19.73 -0.71 -20.32
CA PRO A 37 19.07 -1.94 -20.69
C PRO A 37 18.63 -2.72 -19.44
N SER A 38 17.37 -3.15 -19.38
CA SER A 38 16.86 -3.87 -18.19
C SER A 38 17.59 -5.20 -17.95
N ILE A 39 18.25 -5.76 -18.99
CA ILE A 39 19.14 -6.93 -18.90
C ILE A 39 20.23 -6.76 -17.84
N THR A 40 20.61 -5.53 -17.50
CA THR A 40 21.60 -5.25 -16.44
C THR A 40 21.10 -5.67 -15.05
N LEU A 41 19.79 -5.70 -14.82
CA LEU A 41 19.18 -6.09 -13.54
C LEU A 41 18.76 -7.55 -13.47
N ILE A 42 18.55 -8.20 -14.62
CA ILE A 42 18.17 -9.63 -14.70
C ILE A 42 19.01 -10.51 -13.76
N PRO A 43 20.35 -10.37 -13.65
CA PRO A 43 21.16 -11.17 -12.74
C PRO A 43 20.77 -11.04 -11.26
N TYR A 44 20.25 -9.88 -10.83
CA TYR A 44 19.95 -9.56 -9.43
C TYR A 44 18.54 -9.96 -9.02
N LEU A 45 17.65 -10.22 -9.99
CA LEU A 45 16.29 -10.68 -9.73
C LEU A 45 16.27 -12.06 -9.07
N THR A 46 15.25 -12.30 -8.25
CA THR A 46 14.92 -13.65 -7.79
C THR A 46 14.55 -14.55 -8.98
N GLU A 47 14.65 -15.86 -8.81
CA GLU A 47 14.29 -16.82 -9.87
C GLU A 47 12.85 -16.64 -10.35
N ARG A 48 11.90 -16.46 -9.42
CA ARG A 48 10.49 -16.18 -9.74
C ARG A 48 10.33 -14.94 -10.62
N MET A 49 10.89 -13.80 -10.19
CA MET A 49 10.73 -12.52 -10.91
C MET A 49 11.45 -12.54 -12.26
N ARG A 50 12.58 -13.24 -12.35
CA ARG A 50 13.30 -13.45 -13.60
C ARG A 50 12.50 -14.28 -14.59
N SER A 51 11.98 -15.42 -14.16
CA SER A 51 11.17 -16.31 -14.99
C SER A 51 9.92 -15.60 -15.51
N MET A 52 9.24 -14.83 -14.65
CA MET A 52 8.10 -14.02 -15.05
C MET A 52 8.49 -12.92 -16.05
N ALA A 53 9.58 -12.18 -15.80
CA ALA A 53 10.04 -11.14 -16.71
C ALA A 53 10.33 -11.72 -18.11
N MET A 54 10.99 -12.88 -18.19
CA MET A 54 11.31 -13.56 -19.44
C MET A 54 10.07 -14.08 -20.19
N GLN A 55 8.99 -14.41 -19.49
CA GLN A 55 7.73 -14.86 -20.11
C GLN A 55 6.94 -13.73 -20.78
N ASN A 56 7.10 -12.48 -20.32
CA ASN A 56 6.42 -11.31 -20.91
C ASN A 56 7.11 -10.79 -22.21
N GLY A 57 8.15 -11.47 -22.70
CA GLY A 57 8.82 -11.16 -23.97
C GLY A 57 10.01 -10.21 -23.83
N THR A 58 11.12 -10.53 -24.50
CA THR A 58 12.39 -9.79 -24.40
C THR A 58 12.35 -8.37 -24.95
N GLU A 59 11.35 -8.02 -25.77
CA GLU A 59 11.19 -6.70 -26.38
C GLU A 59 10.70 -5.63 -25.38
N GLU A 60 9.91 -6.01 -24.37
CA GLU A 60 9.48 -5.09 -23.30
C GLU A 60 10.54 -4.90 -22.20
N LEU A 61 11.48 -5.84 -22.12
CA LEU A 61 12.61 -5.82 -21.17
C LEU A 61 13.79 -4.98 -21.68
N ILE A 62 13.60 -4.13 -22.67
CA ILE A 62 14.68 -3.23 -23.11
C ILE A 62 14.86 -2.11 -22.09
N GLU A 63 13.78 -1.61 -21.49
CA GLU A 63 13.82 -0.46 -20.60
C GLU A 63 13.65 -0.84 -19.13
N TYR A 64 14.51 -0.28 -18.28
CA TYR A 64 14.42 -0.45 -16.83
C TYR A 64 13.02 -0.13 -16.26
N LYS A 65 12.41 0.97 -16.72
CA LYS A 65 11.08 1.42 -16.23
C LYS A 65 10.00 0.37 -16.48
N LYS A 66 9.97 -0.23 -17.67
CA LYS A 66 9.03 -1.30 -18.03
C LYS A 66 9.25 -2.56 -17.18
N LEU A 67 10.51 -2.98 -16.98
CA LEU A 67 10.83 -4.12 -16.10
C LEU A 67 10.31 -3.89 -14.67
N LYS A 68 10.53 -2.68 -14.12
CA LYS A 68 10.04 -2.30 -12.79
C LYS A 68 8.52 -2.38 -12.71
N GLU A 69 7.81 -1.80 -13.67
CA GLU A 69 6.35 -1.84 -13.73
C GLU A 69 5.80 -3.27 -13.79
N VAL A 70 6.38 -4.12 -14.63
CA VAL A 70 5.99 -5.53 -14.77
C VAL A 70 6.19 -6.29 -13.47
N ILE A 71 7.35 -6.13 -12.82
CA ILE A 71 7.63 -6.79 -11.54
C ILE A 71 6.67 -6.31 -10.46
N LEU A 72 6.48 -4.99 -10.31
CA LEU A 72 5.58 -4.43 -9.31
C LEU A 72 4.12 -4.84 -9.52
N ARG A 73 3.68 -4.96 -10.78
CA ARG A 73 2.34 -5.49 -11.12
C ARG A 73 2.20 -6.95 -10.70
N GLU A 74 3.24 -7.75 -10.90
CA GLU A 74 3.23 -9.17 -10.52
C GLU A 74 3.23 -9.39 -9.00
N LEU A 75 3.83 -8.49 -8.22
CA LEU A 75 3.75 -8.56 -6.75
C LEU A 75 2.30 -8.50 -6.25
N ARG A 76 1.38 -7.92 -7.03
CA ARG A 76 -0.04 -7.75 -6.70
C ARG A 76 -0.28 -7.19 -5.29
N LEU A 77 0.63 -6.35 -4.80
CA LEU A 77 0.48 -5.74 -3.48
C LEU A 77 -0.76 -4.86 -3.48
N SER A 78 -1.60 -5.07 -2.47
CA SER A 78 -2.80 -4.28 -2.24
C SER A 78 -2.44 -2.83 -1.83
N PRO A 79 -3.32 -1.85 -2.06
CA PRO A 79 -3.13 -0.50 -1.54
C PRO A 79 -2.88 -0.47 -0.02
N ALA A 80 -3.53 -1.37 0.72
CA ALA A 80 -3.33 -1.51 2.17
C ALA A 80 -1.90 -1.94 2.52
N GLU A 81 -1.28 -2.82 1.73
CA GLU A 81 0.11 -3.22 1.94
C GLU A 81 1.09 -2.08 1.66
N TYR A 82 0.91 -1.33 0.58
CA TYR A 82 1.74 -0.14 0.30
C TYR A 82 1.62 0.91 1.41
N LYS A 83 0.39 1.17 1.89
CA LYS A 83 0.17 2.08 3.02
C LYS A 83 0.84 1.56 4.29
N ARG A 84 0.69 0.27 4.61
CA ARG A 84 1.38 -0.35 5.76
C ARG A 84 2.90 -0.22 5.64
N MET A 85 3.47 -0.43 4.46
CA MET A 85 4.91 -0.27 4.22
C MET A 85 5.35 1.18 4.49
N PHE A 86 4.57 2.17 4.06
CA PHE A 86 4.82 3.58 4.37
C PHE A 86 4.74 3.87 5.88
N ASP A 87 3.62 3.51 6.51
CA ASP A 87 3.33 3.84 7.92
C ASP A 87 4.30 3.17 8.90
N THR A 88 4.75 1.96 8.59
CA THR A 88 5.62 1.16 9.48
C THR A 88 7.10 1.28 9.14
N ALA A 89 7.47 2.01 8.08
CA ALA A 89 8.84 2.16 7.65
C ALA A 89 9.73 2.78 8.74
N LYS A 90 10.88 2.16 8.99
CA LYS A 90 11.92 2.66 9.89
C LYS A 90 13.23 2.81 9.13
N LYS A 91 14.05 3.80 9.53
CA LYS A 91 15.39 4.00 8.96
C LYS A 91 16.26 2.78 9.25
N GLY A 92 16.90 2.22 8.23
CA GLY A 92 17.88 1.15 8.41
C GLY A 92 19.13 1.66 9.17
N PRO A 93 19.92 0.77 9.82
CA PRO A 93 21.11 1.18 10.57
C PRO A 93 22.16 1.86 9.68
N GLN A 94 22.32 1.40 8.44
CA GLN A 94 23.29 1.92 7.46
C GLN A 94 22.68 2.88 6.43
N GLU A 95 21.38 3.17 6.53
CA GLU A 95 20.67 4.06 5.60
C GLU A 95 20.82 5.52 6.07
N SER A 96 21.22 6.42 5.18
CA SER A 96 21.20 7.87 5.44
C SER A 96 19.78 8.42 5.43
N TRP A 97 19.56 9.57 6.09
CA TRP A 97 18.23 10.21 6.13
C TRP A 97 17.69 10.57 4.75
N ARG A 98 18.56 10.96 3.81
CA ARG A 98 18.17 11.24 2.43
C ARG A 98 17.65 9.98 1.73
N GLN A 99 18.33 8.85 1.90
CA GLN A 99 17.92 7.56 1.33
C GLN A 99 16.58 7.11 1.91
N PHE A 100 16.41 7.26 3.23
CA PHE A 100 15.15 6.97 3.89
C PHE A 100 14.00 7.83 3.37
N GLY A 101 14.24 9.13 3.18
CA GLY A 101 13.27 10.04 2.58
C GLY A 101 12.85 9.64 1.16
N TYR A 102 13.79 9.19 0.32
CA TYR A 102 13.46 8.66 -1.01
C TYR A 102 12.60 7.40 -0.94
N ARG A 103 12.93 6.46 -0.03
CA ARG A 103 12.14 5.24 0.16
C ARG A 103 10.72 5.52 0.66
N LEU A 104 10.57 6.45 1.61
CA LEU A 104 9.25 6.91 2.07
C LEU A 104 8.44 7.52 0.91
N ARG A 105 9.08 8.37 0.10
CA ARG A 105 8.44 8.95 -1.09
C ARG A 105 7.97 7.88 -2.05
N SER A 106 8.80 6.87 -2.34
CA SER A 106 8.42 5.76 -3.21
C SER A 106 7.24 4.96 -2.68
N TYR A 107 7.23 4.60 -1.39
CA TYR A 107 6.09 3.89 -0.79
C TYR A 107 4.80 4.72 -0.88
N CYS A 108 4.88 6.01 -0.61
CA CYS A 108 3.76 6.93 -0.77
C CYS A 108 3.29 7.01 -2.23
N SER A 109 4.22 7.11 -3.18
CA SER A 109 3.89 7.10 -4.62
C SER A 109 3.21 5.81 -5.05
N TYR A 110 3.71 4.64 -4.63
CA TYR A 110 3.05 3.36 -4.93
C TYR A 110 1.65 3.29 -4.31
N TYR A 111 1.47 3.79 -3.09
CA TYR A 111 0.17 3.85 -2.45
C TYR A 111 -0.82 4.71 -3.25
N ILE A 112 -0.45 5.95 -3.57
CA ILE A 112 -1.27 6.89 -4.34
C ILE A 112 -1.62 6.30 -5.72
N SER A 113 -0.62 5.76 -6.44
CA SER A 113 -0.83 5.15 -7.75
C SER A 113 -1.72 3.90 -7.67
N SER A 114 -1.59 3.08 -6.62
CA SER A 114 -2.44 1.90 -6.41
C SER A 114 -3.91 2.26 -6.15
N ARG A 115 -4.16 3.46 -5.60
CA ARG A 115 -5.50 4.05 -5.43
C ARG A 115 -6.01 4.79 -6.68
N LYS A 116 -5.19 4.83 -7.74
CA LYS A 116 -5.47 5.54 -9.01
C LYS A 116 -5.76 7.03 -8.82
N VAL A 117 -5.16 7.65 -7.80
CA VAL A 117 -5.28 9.08 -7.53
C VAL A 117 -4.35 9.84 -8.47
N THR A 118 -4.89 10.79 -9.24
CA THR A 118 -4.10 11.61 -10.18
C THR A 118 -4.17 13.09 -9.89
N GLU A 119 -5.24 13.55 -9.24
CA GLU A 119 -5.47 14.96 -8.96
C GLU A 119 -5.20 15.34 -7.50
N MET A 120 -4.90 16.62 -7.26
CA MET A 120 -4.63 17.13 -5.90
C MET A 120 -5.86 16.98 -5.00
N GLU A 121 -7.05 17.28 -5.51
CA GLU A 121 -8.31 17.15 -4.77
C GLU A 121 -8.56 15.71 -4.33
N GLU A 122 -8.28 14.73 -5.19
CA GLU A 122 -8.41 13.32 -4.84
C GLU A 122 -7.39 12.88 -3.79
N LEU A 123 -6.18 13.44 -3.83
CA LEU A 123 -5.15 13.17 -2.83
C LEU A 123 -5.54 13.74 -1.46
N MET A 124 -6.06 14.97 -1.42
CA MET A 124 -6.56 15.58 -0.19
C MET A 124 -7.68 14.74 0.42
N GLU A 125 -8.63 14.31 -0.41
CA GLU A 125 -9.74 13.47 0.01
C GLU A 125 -9.27 12.09 0.50
N LEU A 126 -8.31 11.46 -0.18
CA LEU A 126 -7.73 10.18 0.25
C LEU A 126 -7.11 10.29 1.65
N VAL A 127 -6.37 11.38 1.91
CA VAL A 127 -5.76 11.64 3.23
C VAL A 127 -6.83 11.83 4.31
N VAL A 128 -7.91 12.56 4.01
CA VAL A 128 -9.02 12.77 4.95
C VAL A 128 -9.74 11.45 5.24
N VAL A 129 -10.05 10.66 4.22
CA VAL A 129 -10.71 9.35 4.35
C VAL A 129 -9.85 8.39 5.17
N ASP A 130 -8.55 8.31 4.89
CA ASP A 130 -7.64 7.46 5.67
C ASP A 130 -7.61 7.90 7.14
N LYS A 131 -7.60 9.20 7.41
CA LYS A 131 -7.62 9.70 8.79
C LYS A 131 -8.94 9.40 9.50
N LEU A 132 -10.07 9.48 8.79
CA LEU A 132 -11.38 9.16 9.34
C LEU A 132 -11.45 7.67 9.71
N LYS A 133 -10.92 6.78 8.88
CA LYS A 133 -10.85 5.34 9.18
C LYS A 133 -10.06 5.02 10.46
N GLU A 134 -9.09 5.83 10.86
CA GLU A 134 -8.35 5.60 12.11
C GLU A 134 -9.20 5.79 13.37
N VAL A 135 -10.28 6.57 13.31
CA VAL A 135 -11.12 6.90 14.47
C VAL A 135 -12.45 6.15 14.49
N LEU A 136 -12.79 5.43 13.42
CA LEU A 136 -14.05 4.71 13.30
C LEU A 136 -14.07 3.41 14.13
N PRO A 137 -15.25 3.02 14.65
CA PRO A 137 -15.41 1.74 15.33
C PRO A 137 -15.25 0.57 14.35
N ASN A 138 -14.84 -0.59 14.87
CA ASN A 138 -14.55 -1.79 14.08
C ASN A 138 -15.73 -2.23 13.19
N ASP A 139 -16.97 -2.05 13.63
CA ASP A 139 -18.14 -2.47 12.84
C ASP A 139 -18.37 -1.57 11.62
N ALA A 140 -18.13 -0.26 11.74
CA ALA A 140 -18.14 0.64 10.59
C ALA A 140 -17.00 0.30 9.62
N LEU A 141 -15.80 0.01 10.14
CA LEU A 141 -14.66 -0.39 9.31
C LEU A 141 -14.90 -1.68 8.54
N ARG A 142 -15.58 -2.66 9.14
CA ARG A 142 -15.98 -3.90 8.44
C ARG A 142 -16.93 -3.61 7.29
N GLN A 143 -17.94 -2.76 7.50
CA GLN A 143 -18.89 -2.40 6.44
C GLN A 143 -18.21 -1.65 5.30
N ILE A 144 -17.32 -0.70 5.62
CA ILE A 144 -16.49 0.01 4.65
C ILE A 144 -15.65 -0.99 3.83
N ALA A 145 -14.97 -1.93 4.48
CA ALA A 145 -14.12 -2.91 3.81
C ALA A 145 -14.90 -3.80 2.82
N LEU A 146 -16.18 -4.09 3.09
CA LEU A 146 -17.03 -4.85 2.17
C LEU A 146 -17.38 -4.07 0.89
N GLN A 147 -17.44 -2.74 0.97
CA GLN A 147 -17.78 -1.89 -0.16
C GLN A 147 -16.56 -1.47 -1.00
N GLU A 148 -15.35 -1.50 -0.43
CA GLU A 148 -14.09 -1.19 -1.14
C GLU A 148 -13.59 -2.33 -2.05
N ASN A 149 -14.48 -2.96 -2.83
CA ASN A 149 -14.15 -4.13 -3.65
C ASN A 149 -13.35 -3.81 -4.93
N LYS A 150 -13.38 -2.57 -5.41
CA LYS A 150 -12.76 -2.12 -6.66
C LYS A 150 -11.99 -0.80 -6.52
N SER A 151 -12.51 0.12 -5.71
CA SER A 151 -11.90 1.41 -5.41
C SER A 151 -12.15 1.76 -3.95
N TRP A 152 -11.39 2.73 -3.44
CA TRP A 152 -11.63 3.30 -2.13
C TRP A 152 -12.91 4.14 -2.12
N LEU A 153 -13.55 4.24 -0.95
CA LEU A 153 -14.71 5.09 -0.76
C LEU A 153 -14.29 6.55 -0.59
N LYS A 154 -14.96 7.41 -1.36
CA LYS A 154 -14.91 8.86 -1.24
C LYS A 154 -15.55 9.31 0.07
N LEU A 155 -15.33 10.57 0.47
CA LEU A 155 -15.77 11.05 1.77
C LEU A 155 -17.27 10.84 1.98
N ASP A 156 -18.09 11.27 1.03
CA ASP A 156 -19.56 11.16 1.09
C ASP A 156 -20.02 9.72 1.28
N GLY A 157 -19.50 8.79 0.45
CA GLY A 157 -19.87 7.38 0.54
C GLY A 157 -19.39 6.72 1.85
N LEU A 158 -18.27 7.16 2.41
CA LEU A 158 -17.80 6.68 3.70
C LEU A 158 -18.71 7.18 4.83
N THR A 159 -19.06 8.47 4.84
CA THR A 159 -19.92 9.06 5.88
C THR A 159 -21.33 8.44 5.86
N GLU A 160 -21.90 8.19 4.68
CA GLU A 160 -23.20 7.50 4.55
C GLU A 160 -23.21 6.13 5.25
N ILE A 161 -22.12 5.35 5.11
CA ILE A 161 -22.00 4.05 5.78
C ILE A 161 -21.89 4.21 7.28
N VAL A 162 -21.08 5.16 7.74
CA VAL A 162 -20.88 5.41 9.18
C VAL A 162 -22.20 5.80 9.85
N GLU A 163 -22.93 6.73 9.26
CA GLU A 163 -24.23 7.19 9.76
C GLU A 163 -25.29 6.07 9.75
N ALA A 164 -25.29 5.22 8.71
CA ALA A 164 -26.18 4.06 8.64
C ALA A 164 -25.86 3.01 9.71
N VAL A 165 -24.57 2.77 9.99
CA VAL A 165 -24.14 1.89 11.07
C VAL A 165 -24.58 2.46 12.40
N GLU A 166 -24.27 3.73 12.69
CA GLU A 166 -24.68 4.41 13.93
C GLU A 166 -26.20 4.37 14.16
N SER A 167 -26.99 4.67 13.12
CA SER A 167 -28.46 4.62 13.18
C SER A 167 -29.01 3.22 13.48
N SER A 168 -28.29 2.18 13.07
CA SER A 168 -28.68 0.78 13.35
C SER A 168 -28.40 0.35 14.80
N TRP A 169 -27.57 1.09 15.54
CA TRP A 169 -27.33 0.88 16.97
C TRP A 169 -28.33 1.63 17.85
N VAL A 170 -29.06 2.59 17.30
CA VAL A 170 -30.00 3.44 18.03
C VAL A 170 -31.43 2.85 17.95
N GLU A 171 -31.79 1.97 18.92
CA GLU A 171 -33.11 1.73 19.58
C GLU A 171 -33.41 0.23 19.91
N PRO A 172 -34.11 -0.12 21.03
CA PRO A 172 -35.12 0.71 21.69
C PRO A 172 -34.79 1.14 23.14
N SER A 173 -34.71 2.46 23.33
CA SER A 173 -34.89 3.08 24.65
C SER A 173 -36.38 3.07 24.98
N GLY A 174 -36.89 1.94 25.45
CA GLY A 174 -38.32 1.84 25.78
C GLY A 174 -38.84 0.55 26.38
N ALA A 175 -37.99 -0.44 26.70
CA ALA A 175 -38.44 -1.64 27.39
C ALA A 175 -38.59 -1.34 28.89
N ASN A 176 -39.76 -0.80 29.26
CA ASN A 176 -40.28 -0.82 30.63
C ASN A 176 -40.41 -2.29 31.06
N ILE A 177 -39.41 -2.82 31.75
CA ILE A 177 -39.46 -4.15 32.36
C ILE A 177 -40.46 -4.03 33.53
N PRO A 178 -41.61 -4.74 33.51
CA PRO A 178 -42.50 -4.73 34.66
C PRO A 178 -41.75 -5.33 35.85
N ARG A 179 -41.67 -4.60 36.97
CA ARG A 179 -41.24 -5.15 38.25
C ARG A 179 -42.19 -6.28 38.63
N VAL A 180 -41.77 -7.53 38.39
CA VAL A 180 -42.41 -8.69 39.00
C VAL A 180 -42.16 -8.60 40.50
N GLY A 181 -43.24 -8.38 41.24
CA GLY A 181 -43.23 -8.36 42.69
C GLY A 181 -43.00 -9.74 43.29
N MET A 182 -42.39 -9.71 44.47
CA MET A 182 -42.52 -10.65 45.59
C MET A 182 -42.33 -12.14 45.31
N ILE A 183 -41.28 -12.70 45.92
CA ILE A 183 -41.48 -13.83 46.83
C ILE A 183 -40.49 -13.71 47.99
N SER A 184 -41.04 -13.36 49.15
CA SER A 184 -40.48 -13.66 50.45
C SER A 184 -40.74 -15.14 50.75
N GLY A 185 -39.77 -15.84 51.32
CA GLY A 185 -39.90 -17.22 51.83
C GLY A 185 -38.50 -17.69 52.21
N GLU A 186 -38.11 -17.44 53.46
CA GLU A 186 -38.04 -18.44 54.57
C GLU A 186 -36.75 -19.25 54.54
#